data_AF-A0A7X9HR26-F1
#
_entry.id   AF-A0A7X9HR26-F1
#
_cell.length_a   1.000
_cell.length_b   1.000
_cell.length_c   1.000
_cell.angle_alpha   90.00
_cell.angle_beta   90.00
_cell.angle_gamma   90.00
#
_symmetry.space_group_name_H-M   'P 1'
#
loop_
_entity.id
_entity.type
_entity.pdbx_description
1 polymer ?
#
loop_
_entity_poly.entity_id
_entity_poly.type
_entity_poly.pdbx_seq_one_letter_code
_entity_poly.pdbx_strand_id
1 'polypeptide(L)' 'MEEFLKEYLTILRFEKNLSDNTINSYQNDIRNFLSYCSQSNITDLNDVKSSDLSKYFELQRSAGKDSSTSA' A
#
# COMPACT_ATOMS: atom_id res chain seq x y z
N MET A 1 1.00 11.17 5.27
CA MET A 1 0.97 9.79 4.73
C MET A 1 2.24 9.42 3.97
N GLU A 2 2.71 10.20 2.99
CA GLU A 2 3.97 9.87 2.26
C GLU A 2 5.22 9.76 3.15
N GLU A 3 5.28 10.55 4.23
CA GLU A 3 6.39 10.46 5.20
C GLU A 3 6.45 9.09 5.89
N PHE A 4 5.32 8.57 6.36
CA PHE A 4 5.23 7.23 6.94
C PHE A 4 5.64 6.14 5.95
N LEU A 5 5.29 6.29 4.67
CA LEU A 5 5.74 5.35 3.64
C LEU A 5 7.27 5.38 3.48
N LYS A 6 7.88 6.56 3.43
CA LYS A 6 9.34 6.69 3.33
C LYS A 6 10.05 6.07 4.54
N GLU A 7 9.54 6.30 5.74
CA GLU A 7 10.06 5.72 6.97
C GLU A 7 9.97 4.19 6.94
N TYR A 8 8.79 3.65 6.58
CA TYR A 8 8.59 2.21 6.46
C TYR A 8 9.53 1.56 5.44
N LEU A 9 9.71 2.16 4.26
CA LEU A 9 10.62 1.64 3.23
C LEU A 9 12.09 1.73 3.67
N THR A 10 12.44 2.73 4.49
CA THR A 10 13.78 2.85 5.09
C THR A 10 14.05 1.68 6.04
N ILE A 11 13.07 1.32 6.88
CA ILE A 11 13.13 0.14 7.75
C ILE A 11 13.29 -1.14 6.93
N LEU A 12 12.48 -1.32 5.89
CA LEU A 12 12.57 -2.49 5.01
C LEU A 12 13.94 -2.62 4.34
N ARG A 13 14.54 -1.49 3.95
CA ARG A 13 15.85 -1.44 3.30
C ARG A 13 16.99 -1.73 4.24
N PHE A 14 17.07 -1.04 5.38
CA PHE A 14 18.26 -1.06 6.22
C PHE A 14 18.17 -2.06 7.37
N GLU A 15 16.98 -2.25 7.96
CA GLU A 15 16.81 -3.17 9.08
C GLU A 15 16.46 -4.59 8.62
N LYS A 16 15.64 -4.71 7.56
CA LYS A 16 15.22 -6.01 7.02
C LYS A 16 16.04 -6.46 5.82
N ASN A 17 16.92 -5.60 5.31
CA ASN A 17 17.82 -5.87 4.19
C ASN A 17 17.12 -6.51 2.98
N LEU A 18 15.89 -6.04 2.69
CA LEU A 18 15.13 -6.54 1.55
C LEU A 18 15.76 -6.07 0.23
N SER A 19 15.57 -6.85 -0.82
CA SER A 19 16.05 -6.48 -2.16
C SER A 19 15.35 -5.21 -2.65
N ASP A 20 16.03 -4.42 -3.49
CA ASP A 20 15.44 -3.23 -4.11
C ASP A 20 14.14 -3.56 -4.88
N ASN A 21 14.08 -4.74 -5.51
CA ASN A 21 12.86 -5.20 -6.20
C ASN A 21 11.70 -5.40 -5.22
N THR A 22 11.95 -6.02 -4.08
CA THR A 22 10.95 -6.20 -3.02
C THR A 22 10.51 -4.83 -2.50
N ILE A 23 11.45 -3.94 -2.15
CA ILE A 23 11.14 -2.58 -1.67
C ILE A 23 10.28 -1.81 -2.68
N ASN A 24 10.62 -1.89 -3.97
CA ASN A 24 9.85 -1.25 -5.04
C ASN A 24 8.43 -1.81 -5.16
N SER A 25 8.25 -3.13 -5.00
CA SER A 25 6.92 -3.76 -4.97
C SER A 25 6.08 -3.22 -3.81
N TYR A 26 6.63 -3.26 -2.58
CA TYR A 26 5.95 -2.73 -1.40
C TYR A 26 5.62 -1.24 -1.55
N GLN A 27 6.55 -0.44 -2.07
CA GLN A 27 6.33 0.98 -2.34
C GLN A 27 5.15 1.19 -3.29
N ASN A 28 5.10 0.45 -4.39
CA ASN A 28 4.04 0.57 -5.39
C ASN A 28 2.68 0.20 -4.79
N ASP A 29 2.60 -0.93 -4.07
CA ASP A 29 1.35 -1.43 -3.52
C ASP A 29 0.81 -0.52 -2.42
N ILE A 30 1.67 -0.05 -1.53
CA ILE A 30 1.27 0.88 -0.47
C ILE A 30 0.89 2.24 -1.07
N ARG A 31 1.62 2.78 -2.06
CA ARG A 31 1.21 4.03 -2.74
C ARG A 31 -0.16 3.93 -3.37
N ASN A 32 -0.46 2.81 -4.02
CA ASN A 32 -1.78 2.59 -4.61
C ASN A 32 -2.88 2.64 -3.54
N PHE A 33 -2.64 2.04 -2.37
CA PHE A 33 -3.55 2.12 -1.25
C PHE A 33 -3.67 3.56 -0.69
N LEU A 34 -2.58 4.28 -0.50
CA LEU A 34 -2.60 5.67 -0.03
C LEU A 34 -3.34 6.61 -1.00
N SER A 35 -3.20 6.37 -2.32
CA SER A 35 -3.97 7.07 -3.34
C SER A 35 -5.47 6.78 -3.21
N TYR A 36 -5.85 5.52 -2.98
CA TYR A 36 -7.24 5.14 -2.72
C TYR A 36 -7.78 5.82 -1.45
N CYS A 37 -7.02 5.85 -0.36
CA CYS A 37 -7.39 6.55 0.88
C CYS A 37 -7.65 8.03 0.60
N SER A 38 -6.75 8.69 -0.14
CA SER A 38 -6.89 10.10 -0.50
C SER A 38 -8.14 10.36 -1.34
N GLN A 39 -8.44 9.49 -2.32
CA GLN A 39 -9.67 9.57 -3.13
C GLN A 39 -10.94 9.32 -2.30
N SER A 40 -10.82 8.55 -1.22
CA SER A 40 -11.91 8.26 -0.27
C SER A 40 -12.02 9.31 0.85
N ASN A 41 -11.29 10.42 0.76
CA ASN A 41 -11.21 11.49 1.78
C ASN A 41 -10.67 11.02 3.14
N ILE A 42 -9.86 9.96 3.16
CA ILE A 42 -9.14 9.49 4.33
C ILE A 42 -7.75 10.14 4.33
N THR A 43 -7.56 11.14 5.19
CA THR A 43 -6.31 11.93 5.26
C THR A 43 -5.39 11.50 6.41
N ASP A 44 -5.92 10.80 7.41
CA ASP A 44 -5.17 10.20 8.52
C ASP A 44 -5.24 8.66 8.42
N LEU A 45 -4.08 8.00 8.60
CA LEU A 45 -4.00 6.54 8.60
C LEU A 45 -4.70 5.92 9.82
N ASN A 46 -4.86 6.68 10.92
CA ASN A 46 -5.60 6.23 12.09
C ASN A 46 -7.11 6.13 11.82
N ASP A 47 -7.62 6.82 10.79
CA ASP A 47 -9.02 6.76 10.39
C ASP A 47 -9.34 5.57 9.47
N VAL A 48 -8.32 4.84 9.00
CA VAL A 48 -8.47 3.67 8.14
C VAL A 48 -9.16 2.55 8.91
N LYS A 49 -10.28 2.07 8.39
CA LYS A 49 -11.04 0.96 8.96
C LYS A 49 -10.83 -0.31 8.13
N SER A 50 -11.10 -1.45 8.75
CA SER A 50 -11.14 -2.75 8.05
C SER A 50 -12.08 -2.73 6.83
N SER A 51 -13.18 -2.00 6.91
CA SER A 51 -14.10 -1.81 5.78
C SER A 51 -13.45 -1.11 4.57
N ASP A 52 -12.50 -0.20 4.80
CA ASP A 52 -11.84 0.53 3.72
C ASP A 52 -10.82 -0.36 3.00
N LEU A 53 -10.16 -1.24 3.75
CA LEU A 53 -9.31 -2.30 3.19
C LEU A 53 -10.11 -3.27 2.34
N SER A 54 -11.25 -3.76 2.83
CA SER A 54 -12.13 -4.66 2.06
C SER A 54 -12.59 -4.04 0.75
N LYS A 55 -13.04 -2.77 0.78
CA LYS A 55 -13.43 -2.01 -0.41
C LYS A 55 -12.26 -1.80 -1.38
N TYR A 56 -11.07 -1.50 -0.87
CA TYR A 56 -9.87 -1.37 -1.69
C TYR A 56 -9.56 -2.69 -2.43
N PHE A 57 -9.61 -3.83 -1.73
CA PHE A 57 -9.37 -5.12 -2.37
C PHE A 57 -10.48 -5.51 -3.36
N GLU A 58 -11.74 -5.16 -3.10
CA GLU A 58 -12.82 -5.31 -4.08
C GLU A 58 -12.57 -4.48 -5.33
N LEU A 59 -12.10 -3.23 -5.17
CA LEU A 59 -11.72 -2.36 -6.28
C LEU A 59 -10.54 -2.95 -7.09
N GLN A 60 -9.51 -3.50 -6.43
CA GLN A 60 -8.38 -4.13 -7.14
C GLN A 60 -8.83 -5.37 -7.92
N ARG A 61 -9.73 -6.19 -7.37
CA ARG A 61 -10.30 -7.36 -8.05
C ARG A 61 -11.14 -6.97 -9.27
N SER A 62 -12.01 -5.97 -9.13
CA SER A 62 -12.86 -5.51 -10.23
C SER A 62 -12.06 -4.81 -11.35
N ALA A 63 -10.91 -4.20 -11.02
CA ALA A 63 -9.99 -3.62 -11.98
C ALA A 63 -9.16 -4.67 -12.76
N GLY A 64 -9.36 -5.97 -12.53
CA GLY A 64 -8.72 -7.05 -13.30
C GLY A 64 -7.24 -7.27 -12.96
N LYS A 65 -6.73 -6.79 -11.82
CA LYS A 65 -5.35 -7.06 -11.35
C LYS A 65 -5.19 -8.46 -10.73
N ASP A 66 -6.00 -9.42 -11.16
CA ASP A 66 -5.95 -10.80 -10.70
C ASP A 66 -5.06 -11.61 -11.67
N SER A 67 -3.83 -11.88 -11.23
CA SER A 67 -3.03 -13.09 -11.58
C SER A 67 -1.53 -12.98 -11.24
N SER A 68 -1.01 -11.85 -10.74
CA SER A 68 0.45 -11.75 -10.47
C SER A 68 0.88 -11.10 -9.16
N THR A 69 -0.02 -10.46 -8.39
CA THR A 69 0.39 -9.54 -7.31
C THR A 69 0.04 -10.03 -5.90
N SER A 70 -0.37 -11.28 -5.74
CA SER A 70 -0.58 -11.89 -4.42
C SER A 70 0.20 -13.21 -4.40
N ALA A 71 1.44 -13.16 -3.89
CA ALA A 71 2.18 -14.35 -3.51
C ALA A 71 1.86 -14.70 -2.05
#